data_AF-A0AAU8T7W5-F1
#
_entry.id   AF-A0AAU8T7W5-F1
#
_cell.length_a   1.000
_cell.length_b   1.000
_cell.length_c   1.000
_cell.angle_alpha   90.00
_cell.angle_beta   90.00
_cell.angle_gamma   90.00
#
_symmetry.space_group_name_H-M   'P 1'
#
loop_
_entity.id
_entity.type
_entity.pdbx_description
1 polymer ?
#
loop_
_entity_poly.entity_id
_entity_poly.type
_entity_poly.pdbx_seq_one_letter_code
_entity_poly.pdbx_strand_id
1 'polypeptide(L)'
;MTRAARIVLQDAKYAIARHTETLQAEEFRASWFAVIGLLRAVGHVLDKVDAKSSPVLEQAIRTKWNQLSASRPEPTIFWDFIHAERNRFLKSYEHGIDRTITIPTLSGVGSIKLDGGNARGGWFAAGHAFNSVITSGPYAGQNERTVALAAHQWWAGYLNEVDRLASNE
;
A
#
# COMPACT_ATOMS: atom_id res chain seq x y z
N MET A 1 23.65 2.53 -7.85
CA MET A 1 22.20 2.47 -8.10
C MET A 1 21.53 1.49 -7.16
N THR A 2 20.32 1.80 -6.73
CA THR A 2 19.44 0.96 -5.89
C THR A 2 19.04 -0.29 -6.66
N ARG A 3 19.22 -1.47 -6.05
CA ARG A 3 18.90 -2.75 -6.70
C ARG A 3 17.94 -3.56 -5.86
N ALA A 4 18.26 -3.79 -4.59
CA ALA A 4 17.45 -4.64 -3.74
C ALA A 4 16.07 -4.01 -3.47
N ALA A 5 16.01 -2.71 -3.22
CA ALA A 5 14.74 -2.00 -3.02
C ALA A 5 13.84 -2.05 -4.27
N ARG A 6 14.42 -2.07 -5.48
CA ARG A 6 13.66 -2.17 -6.74
C ARG A 6 13.05 -3.56 -6.95
N ILE A 7 13.73 -4.61 -6.50
CA ILE A 7 13.16 -5.98 -6.50
C ILE A 7 11.92 -6.01 -5.59
N VAL A 8 12.04 -5.48 -4.37
CA VAL A 8 10.90 -5.40 -3.44
C VAL A 8 9.75 -4.58 -4.03
N LEU A 9 10.05 -3.47 -4.71
CA LEU A 9 9.04 -2.64 -5.35
C LEU A 9 8.32 -3.38 -6.49
N GLN A 10 9.04 -4.19 -7.27
CA GLN A 10 8.46 -5.05 -8.29
C GLN A 10 7.52 -6.10 -7.66
N ASP A 11 7.91 -6.70 -6.55
CA ASP A 11 7.07 -7.64 -5.81
C ASP A 11 5.85 -6.94 -5.21
N ALA A 12 5.98 -5.69 -4.75
CA ALA A 12 4.84 -4.89 -4.30
C ALA A 12 3.83 -4.70 -5.44
N LYS A 13 4.29 -4.41 -6.66
CA LYS A 13 3.42 -4.32 -7.84
C LYS A 13 2.69 -5.63 -8.13
N TYR A 14 3.42 -6.75 -8.03
CA TYR A 14 2.86 -8.08 -8.20
C TYR A 14 1.77 -8.38 -7.15
N ALA A 15 2.02 -8.05 -5.89
CA ALA A 15 1.08 -8.24 -4.79
C ALA A 15 -0.17 -7.37 -4.96
N ILE A 16 -0.02 -6.11 -5.40
CA ILE A 16 -1.15 -5.21 -5.69
C ILE A 16 -2.04 -5.81 -6.78
N ALA A 17 -1.43 -6.30 -7.87
CA ALA A 17 -2.17 -6.89 -8.99
C ALA A 17 -2.89 -8.20 -8.64
N ARG A 18 -2.41 -8.93 -7.62
CA ARG A 18 -3.02 -10.17 -7.12
C ARG A 18 -3.78 -10.01 -5.81
N HIS A 19 -3.94 -8.78 -5.34
CA HIS A 19 -4.71 -8.53 -4.13
C HIS A 19 -6.13 -9.06 -4.33
N THR A 20 -6.71 -9.71 -3.32
CA THR A 20 -7.98 -10.43 -3.52
C THR A 20 -9.16 -9.50 -3.82
N GLU A 21 -10.10 -9.99 -4.62
CA GLU A 21 -11.42 -9.37 -4.83
C GLU A 21 -12.52 -10.07 -4.02
N THR A 22 -12.18 -11.15 -3.31
CA THR A 22 -13.13 -11.94 -2.53
C THR A 22 -13.48 -11.22 -1.23
N LEU A 23 -14.72 -11.34 -0.75
CA LEU A 23 -15.11 -10.83 0.58
C LEU A 23 -14.61 -11.73 1.74
N GLN A 24 -13.72 -12.68 1.47
CA GLN A 24 -13.12 -13.49 2.52
C GLN A 24 -12.17 -12.63 3.34
N ALA A 25 -12.51 -12.42 4.60
CA ALA A 25 -11.79 -11.49 5.45
C ALA A 25 -10.33 -11.93 5.67
N GLU A 26 -10.06 -13.22 5.82
CA GLU A 26 -8.71 -13.78 5.99
C GLU A 26 -7.84 -13.54 4.74
N GLU A 27 -8.35 -13.90 3.56
CA GLU A 27 -7.64 -13.72 2.29
C GLU A 27 -7.35 -12.24 2.04
N PHE A 28 -8.31 -11.38 2.37
CA PHE A 28 -8.15 -9.94 2.24
C PHE A 28 -7.08 -9.40 3.19
N ARG A 29 -7.19 -9.69 4.49
CA ARG A 29 -6.21 -9.23 5.48
C ARG A 29 -4.81 -9.71 5.12
N ALA A 30 -4.64 -10.99 4.75
CA ALA A 30 -3.34 -11.54 4.39
C ALA A 30 -2.76 -10.89 3.12
N SER A 31 -3.56 -10.75 2.07
CA SER A 31 -3.08 -10.14 0.82
C SER A 31 -2.87 -8.63 0.94
N TRP A 32 -3.69 -7.91 1.71
CA TRP A 32 -3.49 -6.48 1.99
C TRP A 32 -2.26 -6.24 2.88
N PHE A 33 -2.05 -7.10 3.89
CA PHE A 33 -0.84 -7.09 4.69
C PHE A 33 0.41 -7.30 3.83
N ALA A 34 0.37 -8.21 2.85
CA ALA A 34 1.48 -8.42 1.91
C ALA A 34 1.76 -7.16 1.09
N VAL A 35 0.72 -6.50 0.55
CA VAL A 35 0.85 -5.22 -0.19
C VAL A 35 1.52 -4.15 0.65
N ILE A 36 0.98 -3.86 1.84
CA ILE A 36 1.49 -2.82 2.73
C ILE A 36 2.87 -3.16 3.28
N GLY A 37 3.10 -4.44 3.61
CA GLY A 37 4.39 -4.96 4.06
C GLY A 37 5.49 -4.77 3.02
N LEU A 38 5.23 -5.12 1.76
CA LEU A 38 6.16 -4.92 0.64
C LEU A 38 6.43 -3.44 0.38
N LEU A 39 5.39 -2.59 0.35
CA LEU A 39 5.55 -1.14 0.24
C LEU A 39 6.42 -0.57 1.37
N ARG A 40 6.29 -1.06 2.61
CA ARG A 40 7.17 -0.62 3.71
C ARG A 40 8.59 -1.15 3.56
N ALA A 41 8.72 -2.40 3.11
CA ALA A 41 9.99 -3.10 2.94
C ALA A 41 10.89 -2.41 1.93
N VAL A 42 10.35 -1.73 0.90
CA VAL A 42 11.14 -0.91 -0.04
C VAL A 42 12.08 0.04 0.71
N GLY A 43 11.54 0.87 1.60
CA GLY A 43 12.34 1.82 2.39
C GLY A 43 13.30 1.15 3.38
N HIS A 44 12.91 0.01 3.95
CA HIS A 44 13.79 -0.73 4.86
C HIS A 44 14.99 -1.36 4.12
N VAL A 45 14.74 -1.99 2.98
CA VAL A 45 15.77 -2.60 2.14
C VAL A 45 16.67 -1.52 1.54
N LEU A 46 16.11 -0.38 1.15
CA LEU A 46 16.88 0.78 0.72
C LEU A 46 17.92 1.17 1.80
N ASP A 47 17.44 1.43 3.03
CA ASP A 47 18.28 1.90 4.14
C ASP A 47 19.24 0.85 4.71
N LYS A 48 18.86 -0.45 4.72
CA LYS A 48 19.63 -1.50 5.41
C LYS A 48 20.42 -2.43 4.49
N VAL A 49 20.09 -2.45 3.19
CA VAL A 49 20.72 -3.32 2.20
C VAL A 49 21.41 -2.50 1.14
N ASP A 50 20.68 -1.68 0.38
CA ASP A 50 21.26 -0.91 -0.73
C ASP A 50 22.29 0.12 -0.22
N ALA A 51 22.05 0.76 0.94
CA ALA A 51 23.02 1.69 1.56
C ALA A 51 24.41 1.08 1.77
N LYS A 52 24.51 -0.23 2.04
CA LYS A 52 25.81 -0.89 2.26
C LYS A 52 26.63 -1.11 1.00
N SER A 53 26.06 -0.85 -0.19
CA SER A 53 26.74 -1.10 -1.46
C SER A 53 27.84 -0.09 -1.77
N SER A 54 27.72 1.16 -1.30
CA SER A 54 28.77 2.19 -1.42
C SER A 54 28.51 3.37 -0.49
N PRO A 55 29.57 4.06 0.00
CA PRO A 55 29.42 5.26 0.84
C PRO A 55 28.64 6.40 0.17
N VAL A 56 28.80 6.58 -1.15
CA VAL A 56 28.08 7.60 -1.93
C VAL A 56 26.57 7.31 -1.92
N LEU A 57 26.17 6.05 -2.15
CA LEU A 57 24.76 5.68 -2.11
C LEU A 57 24.18 5.78 -0.69
N GLU A 58 24.93 5.39 0.34
CA GLU A 58 24.54 5.57 1.74
C GLU A 58 24.24 7.03 2.05
N GLN A 59 25.13 7.95 1.64
CA GLN A 59 24.97 9.37 1.89
C GLN A 59 23.77 9.97 1.13
N ALA A 60 23.55 9.55 -0.12
CA ALA A 60 22.37 9.94 -0.90
C ALA A 60 21.07 9.46 -0.25
N ILE A 61 21.01 8.20 0.20
CA ILE A 61 19.84 7.64 0.90
C ILE A 61 19.57 8.41 2.19
N ARG A 62 20.60 8.63 3.01
CA ARG A 62 20.48 9.37 4.28
C ARG A 62 19.98 10.79 4.05
N THR A 63 20.51 11.47 3.04
CA THR A 63 20.07 12.82 2.65
C THR A 63 18.59 12.85 2.30
N LYS A 64 18.14 11.94 1.43
CA LYS A 64 16.72 11.84 1.05
C LYS A 64 15.82 11.48 2.23
N TRP A 65 16.26 10.58 3.10
CA TRP A 65 15.48 10.18 4.27
C TRP A 65 15.30 11.30 5.28
N ASN A 66 16.36 12.10 5.50
CA ASN A 66 16.29 13.30 6.33
C ASN A 66 15.32 14.33 5.75
N GLN A 67 15.37 14.57 4.44
CA GLN A 67 14.43 15.47 3.76
C GLN A 67 12.98 14.98 3.92
N LEU A 68 12.72 13.69 3.69
CA LEU A 68 11.39 13.09 3.84
C LEU A 68 10.87 13.21 5.27
N SER A 69 11.74 12.95 6.26
CA SER A 69 11.42 13.06 7.68
C SER A 69 11.09 14.51 8.08
N ALA A 70 11.82 15.48 7.54
CA ALA A 70 11.62 16.90 7.80
C ALA A 70 10.37 17.46 7.09
N SER A 71 9.89 16.83 6.01
CA SER A 71 8.73 17.31 5.24
C SER A 71 7.37 16.89 5.83
N ARG A 72 7.35 16.10 6.91
CA ARG A 72 6.11 15.62 7.54
C ARG A 72 5.18 16.80 7.90
N PRO A 73 3.85 16.73 7.60
CA PRO A 73 3.08 15.55 7.17
C PRO A 73 3.16 15.19 5.68
N GLU A 74 3.86 15.96 4.87
CA GLU A 74 4.00 15.67 3.43
C GLU A 74 5.21 14.78 3.13
N PRO A 75 5.15 13.93 2.08
CA PRO A 75 3.99 13.67 1.23
C PRO A 75 2.98 12.72 1.90
N THR A 76 1.69 13.04 1.82
CA THR A 76 0.61 12.23 2.44
C THR A 76 0.63 10.75 2.03
N ILE A 77 1.05 10.42 0.80
CA ILE A 77 1.12 9.03 0.32
C ILE A 77 2.10 8.19 1.15
N PHE A 78 3.15 8.81 1.66
CA PHE A 78 4.11 8.15 2.54
C PHE A 78 3.63 8.16 3.98
N TRP A 79 3.28 9.33 4.53
CA TRP A 79 2.99 9.46 5.96
C TRP A 79 1.61 8.96 6.36
N ASP A 80 0.58 9.35 5.61
CA ASP A 80 -0.83 9.06 5.93
C ASP A 80 -1.34 7.77 5.29
N PHE A 81 -0.61 7.22 4.31
CA PHE A 81 -0.93 5.92 3.72
C PHE A 81 0.10 4.84 4.06
N ILE A 82 1.29 4.81 3.44
CA ILE A 82 2.28 3.72 3.64
C ILE A 82 2.62 3.54 5.13
N HIS A 83 2.97 4.63 5.82
CA HIS A 83 3.43 4.58 7.20
C HIS A 83 2.27 4.33 8.17
N ALA A 84 1.13 4.99 7.99
CA ALA A 84 -0.05 4.84 8.85
C ALA A 84 -0.69 3.46 8.73
N GLU A 85 -0.92 2.97 7.51
CA GLU A 85 -1.57 1.66 7.29
C GLU A 85 -0.70 0.51 7.80
N ARG A 86 0.63 0.62 7.61
CA ARG A 86 1.57 -0.33 8.22
C ARG A 86 1.48 -0.33 9.74
N ASN A 87 1.33 0.84 10.37
CA ASN A 87 1.19 0.92 11.83
C ASN A 87 -0.12 0.28 12.30
N ARG A 88 -1.23 0.47 11.58
CA ARG A 88 -2.51 -0.21 11.90
C ARG A 88 -2.33 -1.73 11.89
N PHE A 89 -1.73 -2.27 10.83
CA PHE A 89 -1.49 -3.71 10.74
C PHE A 89 -0.53 -4.25 11.81
N LEU A 90 0.62 -3.60 12.02
CA LEU A 90 1.62 -4.14 12.95
C LEU A 90 1.29 -3.91 14.42
N LYS A 91 0.48 -2.89 14.75
CA LYS A 91 0.18 -2.54 16.14
C LYS A 91 -1.17 -3.04 16.62
N SER A 92 -2.19 -3.04 15.77
CA SER A 92 -3.55 -3.48 16.12
C SER A 92 -4.08 -4.59 15.22
N TYR A 93 -3.35 -5.00 14.18
CA TYR A 93 -3.81 -5.95 13.17
C TYR A 93 -5.14 -5.52 12.52
N GLU A 94 -5.28 -4.21 12.31
CA GLU A 94 -6.43 -3.56 11.68
C GLU A 94 -6.04 -2.99 10.31
N HIS A 95 -7.05 -2.70 9.49
CA HIS A 95 -6.91 -2.01 8.21
C HIS A 95 -7.95 -0.89 8.08
N GLY A 96 -7.62 0.15 7.31
CA GLY A 96 -8.51 1.30 7.08
C GLY A 96 -9.34 1.17 5.81
N ILE A 97 -9.93 0.01 5.55
CA ILE A 97 -10.63 -0.29 4.30
C ILE A 97 -12.03 -0.82 4.57
N ASP A 98 -13.01 -0.16 3.97
CA ASP A 98 -14.39 -0.60 3.94
C ASP A 98 -14.64 -1.36 2.64
N ARG A 99 -15.20 -2.56 2.79
CA ARG A 99 -15.52 -3.45 1.68
C ARG A 99 -17.01 -3.73 1.71
N THR A 100 -17.69 -3.42 0.61
CA THR A 100 -19.14 -3.52 0.47
C THR A 100 -19.50 -4.16 -0.87
N ILE A 101 -20.60 -4.89 -0.89
CA ILE A 101 -21.20 -5.43 -2.11
C ILE A 101 -22.60 -4.88 -2.24
N THR A 102 -23.05 -4.60 -3.46
CA THR A 102 -24.45 -4.26 -3.74
C THR A 102 -25.13 -5.43 -4.44
N ILE A 103 -26.13 -6.00 -3.77
CA ILE A 103 -26.95 -7.10 -4.29
C ILE A 103 -28.34 -6.54 -4.61
N PRO A 104 -28.86 -6.72 -5.84
CA PRO A 104 -30.25 -6.40 -6.15
C PRO A 104 -31.19 -7.26 -5.31
N THR A 105 -32.13 -6.66 -4.59
CA THR A 105 -33.17 -7.43 -3.87
C THR A 105 -34.17 -8.04 -4.85
N LEU A 106 -34.75 -9.19 -4.50
CA LEU A 106 -35.82 -9.85 -5.28
C LEU A 106 -37.04 -8.95 -5.52
N SER A 107 -37.20 -7.88 -4.73
CA SER A 107 -38.25 -6.86 -4.84
C SER A 107 -37.82 -5.61 -5.63
N GLY A 108 -36.61 -5.57 -6.19
CA GLY A 108 -36.11 -4.44 -7.00
C GLY A 108 -35.76 -3.18 -6.22
N VAL A 109 -35.90 -3.19 -4.88
CA VAL A 109 -35.65 -2.03 -4.01
C VAL A 109 -34.84 -2.48 -2.80
N GLY A 110 -33.54 -2.24 -2.83
CA GLY A 110 -32.64 -2.46 -1.69
C GLY A 110 -31.23 -2.87 -2.08
N SER A 111 -30.25 -2.42 -1.29
CA SER A 111 -28.85 -2.87 -1.33
C SER A 111 -28.47 -3.34 0.06
N ILE A 112 -27.89 -4.54 0.16
CA ILE A 112 -27.36 -5.06 1.44
C ILE A 112 -25.88 -4.75 1.49
N LYS A 113 -25.47 -3.85 2.39
CA LYS A 113 -24.04 -3.64 2.69
C LYS A 113 -23.56 -4.77 3.60
N LEU A 114 -22.72 -5.64 3.06
CA LEU A 114 -21.99 -6.62 3.86
C LEU A 114 -20.59 -6.05 4.15
N ASP A 115 -20.21 -5.97 5.42
CA ASP A 115 -18.84 -5.63 5.82
C ASP A 115 -17.92 -6.82 5.54
N GLY A 116 -17.23 -6.75 4.40
CA GLY A 116 -16.24 -7.75 3.98
C GLY A 116 -14.96 -7.77 4.82
N GLY A 117 -14.72 -6.80 5.69
CA GLY A 117 -13.56 -6.75 6.57
C GLY A 117 -13.65 -7.79 7.71
N ASN A 118 -14.88 -8.12 8.12
CA ASN A 118 -15.18 -9.06 9.21
C ASN A 118 -15.98 -10.29 8.76
N ALA A 119 -16.32 -10.40 7.47
CA ALA A 119 -17.11 -11.51 6.95
C ALA A 119 -16.34 -12.84 7.01
N ARG A 120 -16.90 -13.81 7.75
CA ARG A 120 -16.42 -15.20 7.80
C ARG A 120 -16.90 -15.98 6.57
N GLY A 121 -16.32 -15.68 5.42
CA GLY A 121 -16.55 -16.44 4.19
C GLY A 121 -17.91 -16.16 3.55
N GLY A 122 -17.88 -15.51 2.40
CA GLY A 122 -19.01 -15.41 1.49
C GLY A 122 -18.49 -15.41 0.06
N TRP A 123 -18.96 -16.35 -0.75
CA TRP A 123 -18.75 -16.33 -2.19
C TRP A 123 -19.99 -15.75 -2.84
N PHE A 124 -19.82 -14.78 -3.73
CA PHE A 124 -20.91 -14.16 -4.49
C PHE A 124 -20.66 -14.40 -5.97
N ALA A 125 -21.75 -14.56 -6.72
CA ALA A 125 -21.68 -14.78 -8.16
C ALA A 125 -21.06 -13.57 -8.88
N ALA A 126 -20.42 -13.80 -10.02
CA ALA A 126 -19.93 -12.73 -10.87
C ALA A 126 -21.09 -11.81 -11.31
N GLY A 127 -20.88 -10.48 -11.25
CA GLY A 127 -21.87 -9.48 -11.67
C GLY A 127 -22.40 -8.54 -10.58
N HIS A 128 -22.03 -8.75 -9.31
CA HIS A 128 -22.34 -7.81 -8.24
C HIS A 128 -21.32 -6.66 -8.17
N ALA A 129 -21.79 -5.44 -7.90
CA ALA A 129 -20.90 -4.30 -7.70
C ALA A 129 -20.19 -4.44 -6.35
N PHE A 130 -18.91 -4.80 -6.41
CA PHE A 130 -17.99 -4.81 -5.28
C PHE A 130 -17.30 -3.45 -5.17
N ASN A 131 -17.37 -2.84 -3.99
CA ASN A 131 -16.75 -1.57 -3.68
C ASN A 131 -15.81 -1.75 -2.49
N SER A 132 -14.56 -1.35 -2.67
CA SER A 132 -13.48 -1.45 -1.69
C SER A 132 -12.76 -0.11 -1.69
N VAL A 133 -12.78 0.57 -0.53
CA VAL A 133 -12.35 1.97 -0.42
C VAL A 133 -11.66 2.25 0.91
N ILE A 134 -10.73 3.20 0.89
CA ILE A 134 -10.10 3.71 2.11
C ILE A 134 -11.12 4.49 2.94
N THR A 135 -11.12 4.30 4.25
CA THR A 135 -12.14 4.83 5.16
C THR A 135 -11.88 6.24 5.68
N SER A 136 -10.62 6.68 5.66
CA SER A 136 -10.18 7.87 6.38
C SER A 136 -8.95 8.53 5.76
N GLY A 137 -8.70 9.78 6.16
CA GLY A 137 -7.54 10.55 5.73
C GLY A 137 -7.66 11.10 4.29
N PRO A 138 -6.55 11.54 3.69
CA PRO A 138 -6.52 12.21 2.38
C PRO A 138 -7.04 11.36 1.22
N TYR A 139 -7.12 10.04 1.41
CA TYR A 139 -7.53 9.07 0.40
C TYR A 139 -8.91 8.47 0.66
N ALA A 140 -9.67 9.00 1.63
CA ALA A 140 -11.00 8.50 1.97
C ALA A 140 -11.92 8.42 0.73
N GLY A 141 -12.63 7.31 0.59
CA GLY A 141 -13.52 7.03 -0.55
C GLY A 141 -12.81 6.59 -1.84
N GLN A 142 -11.47 6.63 -1.90
CA GLN A 142 -10.72 6.13 -3.04
C GLN A 142 -10.52 4.62 -2.97
N ASN A 143 -10.47 3.97 -4.12
CA ASN A 143 -10.17 2.54 -4.21
C ASN A 143 -8.76 2.24 -3.68
N GLU A 144 -8.66 1.24 -2.79
CA GLU A 144 -7.43 0.86 -2.09
C GLU A 144 -6.31 0.45 -3.05
N ARG A 145 -6.63 -0.25 -4.15
CA ARG A 145 -5.61 -0.64 -5.14
C ARG A 145 -5.09 0.56 -5.91
N THR A 146 -5.97 1.51 -6.22
CA THR A 146 -5.57 2.75 -6.88
C THR A 146 -4.58 3.53 -6.02
N VAL A 147 -4.85 3.63 -4.72
CA VAL A 147 -3.96 4.30 -3.76
C VAL A 147 -2.66 3.51 -3.55
N ALA A 148 -2.72 2.18 -3.50
CA ALA A 148 -1.52 1.33 -3.44
C ALA A 148 -0.64 1.47 -4.69
N LEU A 149 -1.24 1.60 -5.88
CA LEU A 149 -0.50 1.87 -7.12
C LEU A 149 0.14 3.27 -7.10
N ALA A 150 -0.55 4.28 -6.57
CA ALA A 150 0.04 5.61 -6.36
C ALA A 150 1.24 5.55 -5.38
N ALA A 151 1.14 4.77 -4.30
CA ALA A 151 2.23 4.54 -3.37
C ALA A 151 3.42 3.82 -4.01
N HIS A 152 3.17 2.82 -4.86
CA HIS A 152 4.20 2.18 -5.68
C HIS A 152 4.88 3.20 -6.61
N GLN A 153 4.12 4.03 -7.31
CA GLN A 153 4.67 5.07 -8.20
C GLN A 153 5.50 6.10 -7.43
N TRP A 154 5.04 6.49 -6.24
CA TRP A 154 5.79 7.38 -5.37
C TRP A 154 7.15 6.77 -4.98
N TRP A 155 7.19 5.50 -4.58
CA TRP A 155 8.45 4.80 -4.30
C TRP A 155 9.36 4.74 -5.51
N ALA A 156 8.82 4.46 -6.71
CA ALA A 156 9.60 4.46 -7.93
C ALA A 156 10.27 5.82 -8.18
N GLY A 157 9.53 6.92 -8.00
CA GLY A 157 10.06 8.29 -8.06
C GLY A 157 11.14 8.54 -7.02
N TYR A 158 10.88 8.16 -5.76
CA TYR A 158 11.83 8.32 -4.66
C TYR A 158 13.16 7.59 -4.92
N LEU A 159 13.10 6.34 -5.41
CA LEU A 159 14.30 5.56 -5.77
C LEU A 159 15.07 6.20 -6.94
N ASN A 160 14.36 6.74 -7.94
CA ASN A 160 14.99 7.47 -9.05
C ASN A 160 15.72 8.73 -8.56
N GLU A 161 15.17 9.44 -7.58
CA GLU A 161 15.83 10.61 -6.99
C GLU A 161 17.07 10.24 -6.19
N VAL A 162 17.02 9.15 -5.42
CA VAL A 162 18.20 8.61 -4.72
C VAL A 162 19.30 8.26 -5.71
N ASP A 163 18.97 7.53 -6.77
CA ASP A 163 19.95 7.12 -7.79
C ASP A 163 20.58 8.32 -8.50
N ARG A 164 19.79 9.36 -8.77
CA ARG A 164 20.29 10.59 -9.38
C ARG A 164 21.26 11.33 -8.45
N LEU A 165 20.93 11.45 -7.16
CA LEU A 165 21.83 12.08 -6.19
C LEU A 165 23.14 11.32 -6.07
N ALA A 166 23.09 9.99 -5.98
CA ALA A 166 24.28 9.15 -5.90
C ALA A 166 25.14 9.12 -7.18
N SER A 167 24.62 9.64 -8.32
CA SER A 167 25.36 9.71 -9.58
C SER A 167 25.94 11.09 -9.88
N ASN A 168 25.54 12.11 -9.12
CA ASN A 168 25.97 13.50 -9.29
C ASN A 168 27.08 13.92 -8.30
N GLU A 169 27.53 12.99 -7.45
CA GLU A 169 28.73 13.09 -6.60
C GLU A 169 29.91 12.35 -7.25
#